data_AF-A0A2K6NWQ0-F1
#
_entry.id   AF-A0A2K6NWQ0-F1
#
_cell.length_a   1.000
_cell.length_b   1.000
_cell.length_c   1.000
_cell.angle_alpha   90.00
_cell.angle_beta   90.00
_cell.angle_gamma   90.00
#
_symmetry.space_group_name_H-M   'P 1'
#
loop_
_entity.id
_entity.type
_entity.pdbx_description
1 polymer ?
#
loop_
_entity_poly.entity_id
_entity_poly.type
_entity_poly.pdbx_seq_one_letter_code
_entity_poly.pdbx_strand_id
1 'polypeptide(L)'
;MGFVKVVKNKAYFKRYQGKTDYYAHKLLVIQYKNKYNTPKYRMIVRVTNRDIICQIAYALCAAYAHELPKYGGKVGLTNYAAAYCTGLWRLQ
;
A
#
# COMPACT_ATOMS: atom_id res chain seq x y z
N MET A 1 2.62 41.93 21.60
CA MET A 1 2.66 40.66 20.83
C MET A 1 1.25 40.09 20.79
N GLY A 2 0.62 40.12 19.60
CA GLY A 2 -0.83 39.96 19.43
C GLY A 2 -1.36 38.57 19.79
N PHE A 3 -2.60 38.55 20.28
CA PHE A 3 -3.39 37.37 20.65
C PHE A 3 -3.84 36.61 19.40
N VAL A 4 -2.91 35.94 18.71
CA VAL A 4 -3.20 35.16 17.51
C VAL A 4 -3.69 33.77 17.92
N LYS A 5 -4.90 33.40 17.48
CA LYS A 5 -5.48 32.07 17.73
C LYS A 5 -4.57 30.99 17.13
N VAL A 6 -4.10 30.06 17.95
CA VAL A 6 -3.29 28.92 17.50
C VAL A 6 -4.14 28.02 16.61
N VAL A 7 -3.86 28.04 15.31
CA VAL A 7 -4.60 27.26 14.29
C VAL A 7 -4.24 25.77 14.36
N LYS A 8 -2.97 25.46 14.68
CA LYS A 8 -2.46 24.08 14.81
C LYS A 8 -2.57 23.57 16.24
N ASN A 9 -3.81 23.38 16.71
CA ASN A 9 -4.10 22.83 18.03
C ASN A 9 -4.06 21.28 18.06
N LYS A 10 -4.07 20.68 19.25
CA LYS A 10 -4.10 19.21 19.44
C LYS A 10 -5.24 18.52 18.69
N ALA A 11 -6.36 19.22 18.47
CA ALA A 11 -7.49 18.75 17.66
C ALA A 11 -7.21 18.76 16.15
N TYR A 12 -6.37 19.67 15.65
CA TYR A 12 -5.97 19.75 14.24
C TYR A 12 -5.16 18.51 13.82
N PHE A 13 -4.19 18.11 14.64
CA PHE A 13 -3.34 16.94 14.37
C PHE A 13 -4.11 15.60 14.39
N LYS A 14 -5.23 15.52 15.12
CA LYS A 14 -6.11 14.33 15.09
C LYS A 14 -6.91 14.17 13.80
N ARG A 15 -7.07 15.24 13.00
CA ARG A 15 -7.88 15.26 11.77
C ARG A 15 -7.06 15.27 10.48
N TYR A 16 -5.73 15.23 10.58
CA TYR A 16 -4.84 15.26 9.41
C TYR A 16 -4.82 13.89 8.72
N GLN A 17 -5.43 13.80 7.53
CA GLN A 17 -5.53 12.56 6.75
C GLN A 17 -4.76 12.71 5.43
N GLY A 18 -3.50 12.26 5.41
CA GLY A 18 -2.60 12.38 4.25
C GLY A 18 -2.03 11.04 3.77
N LYS A 19 -2.82 9.96 3.81
CA LYS A 19 -2.32 8.60 3.53
C LYS A 19 -2.46 8.15 2.06
N THR A 20 -3.26 8.84 1.25
CA THR A 20 -3.63 8.38 -0.10
C THR A 20 -3.57 9.49 -1.12
N ASP A 21 -2.80 9.29 -2.19
CA ASP A 21 -2.81 10.15 -3.37
C ASP A 21 -4.06 9.89 -4.23
N TYR A 22 -5.11 10.67 -4.00
CA TYR A 22 -6.39 10.52 -4.69
C TYR A 22 -6.31 10.74 -6.21
N TYR A 23 -5.37 11.59 -6.66
CA TYR A 23 -5.19 11.88 -8.08
C TYR A 23 -4.68 10.65 -8.85
N ALA A 24 -3.59 10.03 -8.36
CA ALA A 24 -3.05 8.80 -8.93
C ALA A 24 -4.05 7.64 -8.81
N HIS A 25 -4.74 7.52 -7.66
CA HIS A 25 -5.73 6.47 -7.45
C HIS A 25 -6.91 6.54 -8.43
N LYS A 26 -7.41 7.75 -8.73
CA LYS A 26 -8.51 7.97 -9.68
C LYS A 26 -8.12 7.49 -11.09
N LEU A 27 -6.92 7.84 -11.56
CA LEU A 27 -6.43 7.43 -12.88
C LEU A 27 -6.26 5.91 -12.99
N LEU A 28 -5.81 5.27 -11.90
CA LEU A 28 -5.59 3.82 -11.88
C LEU A 28 -6.90 3.03 -11.83
N VAL A 29 -7.91 3.50 -11.09
CA VAL A 29 -9.20 2.79 -10.90
C VAL A 29 -10.15 2.94 -12.09
N ILE A 30 -10.14 4.08 -12.78
CA ILE A 30 -11.07 4.32 -13.88
C ILE A 30 -10.78 3.34 -15.03
N GLN A 31 -11.85 2.69 -15.49
CA GLN A 31 -11.85 1.81 -16.65
C GLN A 31 -12.75 2.43 -17.73
N TYR A 32 -12.43 2.18 -19.00
CA TYR A 32 -13.30 2.55 -20.12
C TYR A 32 -14.67 1.88 -19.98
N LYS A 33 -15.75 2.66 -20.13
CA LYS A 33 -17.13 2.18 -19.99
C LYS A 33 -17.49 1.06 -20.97
N ASN A 34 -16.81 1.01 -22.11
CA ASN A 34 -16.99 -0.02 -23.14
C ASN A 34 -16.61 -1.42 -22.64
N LYS A 35 -15.84 -1.53 -21.54
CA LYS A 35 -15.40 -2.80 -20.96
C LYS A 35 -16.32 -3.31 -19.83
N TYR A 36 -17.51 -2.73 -19.68
CA TYR A 36 -18.53 -3.13 -18.70
C TYR A 36 -17.95 -3.40 -17.30
N ASN A 37 -18.43 -4.43 -16.60
CA ASN A 37 -18.04 -4.81 -15.24
C ASN A 37 -16.78 -5.72 -15.21
N THR A 38 -15.93 -5.67 -16.24
CA THR A 38 -14.69 -6.45 -16.19
C THR A 38 -13.79 -5.89 -15.08
N PRO A 39 -13.35 -6.74 -14.12
CA PRO A 39 -12.56 -6.27 -13.00
C PRO A 39 -11.19 -5.81 -13.47
N LYS A 40 -10.78 -4.60 -13.07
CA LYS A 40 -9.44 -4.07 -13.30
C LYS A 40 -8.54 -4.46 -12.14
N TYR A 41 -7.70 -5.48 -12.33
CA TYR A 41 -6.74 -5.89 -11.33
C TYR A 41 -5.64 -4.86 -11.17
N ARG A 42 -5.27 -4.57 -9.92
CA ARG A 42 -4.14 -3.71 -9.58
C ARG A 42 -3.30 -4.38 -8.49
N MET A 43 -1.99 -4.36 -8.68
CA MET A 43 -1.04 -4.77 -7.64
C MET A 43 -0.73 -3.55 -6.77
N ILE A 44 -1.02 -3.67 -5.48
CA ILE A 44 -0.70 -2.70 -4.44
C ILE A 44 0.53 -3.22 -3.73
N VAL A 45 1.66 -2.55 -3.92
CA VAL A 45 2.89 -2.80 -3.18
C VAL A 45 3.05 -1.68 -2.16
N ARG A 46 3.18 -2.04 -0.89
CA ARG A 46 3.47 -1.11 0.20
C ARG A 46 4.73 -1.56 0.91
N VAL A 47 5.75 -0.71 0.87
CA VAL A 47 6.97 -0.89 1.64
C VAL A 47 6.82 -0.11 2.93
N THR A 48 6.91 -0.81 4.05
CA THR A 48 7.03 -0.20 5.38
C THR A 48 8.45 -0.40 5.88
N ASN A 49 8.83 0.30 6.96
CA ASN A 49 10.19 0.24 7.50
C ASN A 49 10.62 -1.17 7.97
N ARG A 50 9.68 -2.11 8.11
CA ARG A 50 9.94 -3.46 8.61
C ARG A 50 9.36 -4.57 7.73
N ASP A 51 8.35 -4.25 6.91
CA ASP A 51 7.61 -5.23 6.12
C ASP A 51 7.31 -4.73 4.70
N ILE A 52 7.32 -5.66 3.76
CA ILE A 52 6.80 -5.46 2.40
C ILE A 52 5.45 -6.17 2.33
N ILE A 53 4.44 -5.46 1.84
CA ILE A 53 3.07 -5.95 1.69
C ILE A 53 2.69 -5.88 0.22
N CYS A 54 2.34 -7.02 -0.36
CA CYS A 54 1.88 -7.14 -1.73
C CYS A 54 0.42 -7.61 -1.73
N GLN A 55 -0.48 -6.81 -2.28
CA GLN A 55 -1.91 -7.12 -2.36
C GLN A 55 -2.39 -6.97 -3.81
N ILE A 56 -3.26 -7.86 -4.28
CA ILE A 56 -3.94 -7.68 -5.56
C ILE A 56 -5.35 -7.22 -5.22
N ALA A 57 -5.70 -5.98 -5.53
CA ALA A 57 -7.08 -5.55 -5.33
C ALA A 57 -7.98 -6.30 -6.33
N TYR A 58 -9.18 -6.70 -5.86
CA TYR A 58 -10.16 -7.57 -6.52
C TYR A 58 -9.94 -9.09 -6.40
N ALA A 59 -8.75 -9.57 -6.02
CA ALA A 59 -8.50 -10.96 -5.68
C ALA A 59 -8.20 -11.09 -4.18
N LEU A 60 -8.78 -12.09 -3.50
CA LEU A 60 -8.68 -12.29 -2.05
C LEU A 60 -7.31 -12.85 -1.61
N CYS A 61 -6.21 -12.20 -1.96
CA CYS A 61 -4.91 -12.67 -1.50
C CYS A 61 -3.90 -11.53 -1.32
N ALA A 62 -3.26 -11.61 -0.16
CA ALA A 62 -2.25 -10.72 0.35
C ALA A 62 -1.02 -11.57 0.69
N ALA A 63 0.15 -11.11 0.26
CA ALA A 63 1.44 -11.68 0.62
C ALA A 63 2.18 -10.70 1.52
N TYR A 64 2.79 -11.22 2.58
CA TYR A 64 3.51 -10.42 3.55
C TYR A 64 4.95 -10.87 3.70
N ALA A 65 5.86 -9.91 3.87
CA ALA A 65 7.28 -10.22 4.02
C ALA A 65 7.57 -11.10 5.24
N HIS A 66 6.84 -10.93 6.35
CA HIS A 66 7.00 -11.74 7.56
C HIS A 66 6.65 -13.23 7.39
N GLU A 67 6.12 -13.65 6.24
CA GLU A 67 5.92 -15.06 5.93
C GLU A 67 7.15 -15.71 5.27
N LEU A 68 8.11 -14.92 4.76
CA LEU A 68 9.37 -15.41 4.20
C LEU A 68 10.25 -16.23 5.15
N PRO A 69 10.28 -15.97 6.48
CA PRO A 69 11.03 -16.80 7.41
C PRO A 69 10.60 -18.28 7.40
N LYS A 70 9.35 -18.58 7.01
CA LYS A 70 8.86 -19.96 6.85
C LYS A 70 9.51 -20.69 5.66
N TYR A 71 9.96 -19.93 4.66
CA TYR A 71 10.58 -20.43 3.43
C TYR A 71 12.10 -20.23 3.40
N GLY A 72 12.72 -19.98 4.57
CA GLY A 72 14.18 -19.88 4.70
C GLY A 72 14.74 -18.45 4.66
N GLY A 73 13.92 -17.43 4.41
CA GLY A 73 14.32 -16.01 4.44
C GLY A 73 14.32 -15.43 5.85
N LYS A 74 15.28 -15.81 6.69
CA LYS A 74 15.32 -15.43 8.12
C LYS A 74 15.75 -13.98 8.41
N VAL A 75 16.44 -13.31 7.48
CA VAL A 75 17.02 -11.96 7.69
C VAL A 75 16.86 -11.10 6.43
N GLY A 76 16.50 -9.82 6.58
CA GLY A 76 16.45 -8.86 5.48
C GLY A 76 15.08 -8.72 4.79
N LEU A 77 14.00 -8.62 5.56
CA LEU A 77 12.60 -8.53 5.10
C LEU A 77 12.27 -7.27 4.26
N THR A 78 13.16 -6.29 4.24
CA THR A 78 13.02 -5.02 3.51
C THR A 78 13.95 -4.92 2.30
N ASN A 79 14.72 -5.96 1.98
CA ASN A 79 15.68 -5.95 0.87
C ASN A 79 14.97 -6.17 -0.48
N TYR A 80 15.64 -5.79 -1.58
CA TYR A 80 15.14 -6.02 -2.94
C TYR A 80 14.82 -7.50 -3.20
N ALA A 81 15.63 -8.41 -2.65
CA ALA A 81 15.38 -9.85 -2.71
C ALA A 81 14.06 -10.24 -2.01
N ALA A 82 13.75 -9.66 -0.85
CA ALA A 82 12.48 -9.91 -0.16
C ALA A 82 11.28 -9.32 -0.93
N ALA A 83 11.45 -8.18 -1.61
CA ALA A 83 10.44 -7.61 -2.50
C ALA A 83 10.16 -8.54 -3.70
N TYR A 84 11.21 -9.11 -4.29
CA TYR A 84 11.09 -10.04 -5.41
C TYR A 84 10.43 -11.36 -4.96
N CYS A 85 10.87 -11.92 -3.84
CA CYS A 85 10.29 -13.14 -3.28
C CYS A 85 8.82 -12.95 -2.88
N THR A 86 8.44 -11.83 -2.24
CA THR A 86 7.02 -11.53 -1.93
C THR A 86 6.17 -11.32 -3.18
N GLY A 87 6.74 -10.75 -4.25
CA GLY A 87 6.07 -10.58 -5.54
C GLY A 87 5.90 -11.90 -6.30
N LEU A 88 6.94 -12.72 -6.39
CA LEU A 88 6.94 -14.02 -7.07
C LEU A 88 6.05 -15.03 -6.34
N TRP A 89 6.10 -15.05 -5.00
CA TRP A 89 5.21 -15.86 -4.16
C TRP A 89 3.72 -15.64 -4.46
N ARG A 90 3.35 -14.44 -4.91
CA ARG A 90 1.97 -14.10 -5.24
C ARG A 90 1.59 -14.37 -6.69
N LEU A 91 2.57 -14.47 -7.59
CA LEU A 91 2.38 -14.69 -9.03
C LEU A 91 2.28 -16.17 -9.41
N GLN A 92 2.79 -17.07 -8.56
CA GLN A 92 2.62 -18.53 -8.67
C GLN A 92 1.28 -18.97 -8.07
#